data_AF-A0A1V5DQ21-F1
#
_entry.id   AF-A0A1V5DQ21-F1
#
_cell.length_a   1.000
_cell.length_b   1.000
_cell.length_c   1.000
_cell.angle_alpha   90.00
_cell.angle_beta   90.00
_cell.angle_gamma   90.00
#
_symmetry.space_group_name_H-M   'P 1'
#
loop_
_entity.id
_entity.type
_entity.pdbx_description
1 polymer ?
#
loop_
_entity_poly.entity_id
_entity_poly.type
_entity_poly.pdbx_seq_one_letter_code
_entity_poly.pdbx_strand_id
1 'polypeptide(L)'
;MAPERKEFDLYTFVAGVALETGRPFALECNCGGVVTIMPPFQDEYVICPRCESKIKMLVIEGDPGYVIGADPDGTPRLLPVQGSSKPHPDKLPPGERDVILARIREQLAVKGR
;
A
#
# COMPACT_ATOMS: atom_id res chain seq x y z
N MET A 1 9.17 9.43 -29.34
CA MET A 1 8.65 9.86 -28.03
C MET A 1 9.57 9.27 -26.98
N ALA A 2 10.27 10.09 -26.20
CA ALA A 2 11.07 9.58 -25.09
C ALA A 2 10.10 9.03 -24.02
N PRO A 3 10.36 7.87 -23.40
CA PRO A 3 9.53 7.39 -22.32
C PRO A 3 9.55 8.42 -21.19
N GLU A 4 8.37 8.78 -20.66
CA GLU A 4 8.28 9.57 -19.43
C GLU A 4 9.19 8.94 -18.39
N ARG A 5 10.16 9.71 -17.88
CA ARG A 5 11.04 9.24 -16.82
C ARG A 5 10.17 8.99 -15.60
N LYS A 6 9.91 7.72 -15.27
CA LYS A 6 9.33 7.36 -13.98
C LYS A 6 10.28 7.85 -12.90
N GLU A 7 9.87 8.86 -12.15
CA GLU A 7 10.69 9.45 -11.09
C GLU A 7 10.88 8.49 -9.90
N PHE A 8 9.98 7.52 -9.74
CA PHE A 8 9.96 6.53 -8.68
C PHE A 8 9.82 5.12 -9.26
N ASP A 9 10.52 4.17 -8.66
CA ASP A 9 10.48 2.76 -9.05
C ASP A 9 9.22 2.08 -8.53
N LEU A 10 8.79 2.45 -7.32
CA LEU A 10 7.66 1.86 -6.61
C LEU A 10 6.79 2.95 -5.97
N TYR A 11 5.54 2.58 -5.71
CA TYR A 11 4.58 3.38 -4.96
C TYR A 11 4.00 2.52 -3.85
N THR A 12 3.78 3.13 -2.70
CA THR A 12 3.15 2.47 -1.55
C THR A 12 2.16 3.40 -0.87
N PHE A 13 1.18 2.82 -0.19
CA PHE A 13 0.21 3.57 0.60
C PHE A 13 0.63 3.58 2.06
N VAL A 14 0.50 4.73 2.73
CA VAL A 14 0.89 4.91 4.13
C VAL A 14 -0.29 5.48 4.92
N ALA A 15 -0.57 4.90 6.09
CA ALA A 15 -1.63 5.39 6.96
C ALA A 15 -1.23 6.75 7.53
N GLY A 16 -2.08 7.77 7.37
CA GLY A 16 -1.83 9.13 7.84
C GLY A 16 -1.59 9.17 9.34
N VAL A 17 -2.34 8.37 10.11
CA VAL A 17 -2.15 8.27 11.57
C VAL A 17 -0.75 7.76 11.95
N ALA A 18 -0.11 6.94 11.11
CA ALA A 18 1.24 6.44 11.37
C ALA A 18 2.28 7.57 11.35
N LEU A 19 2.03 8.61 10.56
CA LEU A 19 2.89 9.80 10.47
C LEU A 19 2.59 10.81 11.57
N GLU A 20 1.37 10.80 12.12
CA GLU A 20 0.93 11.73 13.18
C GLU A 20 1.29 11.24 14.60
N THR A 21 1.29 9.93 14.83
CA THR A 21 1.46 9.35 16.18
C THR A 21 2.86 9.50 16.78
N GLY A 22 3.87 9.92 15.99
CA GLY A 22 5.25 10.05 16.45
C GLY A 22 5.97 8.72 16.66
N ARG A 23 5.32 7.58 16.38
CA ARG A 23 5.88 6.25 16.63
C ARG A 23 6.55 5.69 15.37
N PRO A 24 7.74 5.08 15.49
CA PRO A 24 8.36 4.43 14.35
C PRO A 24 7.48 3.30 13.78
N PHE A 25 7.47 3.15 12.46
CA PHE A 25 6.82 2.02 11.81
C PHE A 25 7.68 1.46 10.67
N ALA A 26 7.43 0.20 10.31
CA ALA A 26 8.12 -0.48 9.23
C ALA A 26 7.40 -0.24 7.90
N LEU A 27 8.17 0.12 6.87
CA LEU A 27 7.76 0.15 5.47
C LEU A 27 8.46 -1.00 4.74
N GLU A 28 7.67 -1.94 4.22
CA GLU A 28 8.16 -3.10 3.51
C GLU A 28 8.29 -2.84 2.00
N CYS A 29 9.40 -3.26 1.41
CA CYS A 29 9.64 -3.23 -0.03
C CYS A 29 9.32 -4.59 -0.64
N ASN A 30 8.90 -4.61 -1.91
CA ASN A 30 8.63 -5.86 -2.66
C ASN A 30 9.82 -6.83 -2.74
N CYS A 31 11.06 -6.34 -2.54
CA CYS A 31 12.24 -7.20 -2.48
C CYS A 31 12.45 -7.88 -1.10
N GLY A 32 11.58 -7.61 -0.13
CA GLY A 32 11.69 -8.03 1.27
C GLY A 32 12.62 -7.16 2.12
N GLY A 33 13.11 -6.03 1.60
CA GLY A 33 13.79 -5.02 2.41
C GLY A 33 12.80 -4.26 3.30
N VAL A 34 13.25 -3.81 4.47
CA VAL A 34 12.42 -3.05 5.42
C VAL A 34 13.10 -1.72 5.72
N VAL A 35 12.35 -0.63 5.60
CA VAL A 35 12.75 0.72 6.00
C VAL A 35 12.02 1.09 7.27
N THR A 36 12.73 1.54 8.30
CA THR A 36 12.07 2.10 9.49
C THR A 36 11.80 3.57 9.25
N ILE A 37 10.53 3.96 9.28
CA ILE A 37 10.09 5.35 9.15
C ILE A 37 10.00 5.94 10.55
N MET A 38 10.64 7.10 10.74
CA MET A 38 10.65 7.85 11.99
C MET A 38 9.80 9.11 11.81
N PRO A 39 8.60 9.20 12.40
CA PRO A 39 7.82 10.43 12.31
C PRO A 39 8.42 11.58 13.16
N PRO A 40 8.21 12.86 12.79
CA PRO A 40 7.50 13.31 11.60
C PRO A 40 8.34 13.06 10.34
N PHE A 41 7.78 12.34 9.38
CA PHE A 41 8.45 12.04 8.12
C PHE A 41 8.01 13.07 7.08
N GLN A 42 8.94 13.92 6.64
CA GLN A 42 8.65 15.06 5.77
C GLN A 42 8.94 14.76 4.30
N ASP A 43 9.70 13.70 4.02
CA ASP A 43 10.00 13.30 2.66
C ASP A 43 8.80 12.58 2.04
N GLU A 44 8.67 12.71 0.73
CA GLU A 44 7.59 12.05 0.00
C GLU A 44 7.97 10.62 -0.47
N TYR A 45 9.21 10.19 -0.23
CA TYR A 45 9.72 8.90 -0.66
C TYR A 45 10.80 8.37 0.28
N VAL A 46 11.09 7.08 0.13
CA VAL A 46 12.20 6.40 0.79
C VAL A 46 13.03 5.60 -0.21
N ILE A 47 14.27 5.30 0.14
CA ILE A 47 15.12 4.40 -0.64
C ILE A 47 15.22 3.08 0.12
N CYS A 48 14.91 1.97 -0.55
CA CYS A 48 15.08 0.66 0.04
C CYS A 48 16.57 0.36 0.24
N PRO A 49 17.04 0.04 1.47
CA PRO A 49 18.46 -0.22 1.72
C PRO A 49 18.96 -1.54 1.09
N ARG A 50 18.04 -2.38 0.58
CA ARG A 50 18.37 -3.68 0.00
C ARG A 50 18.49 -3.67 -1.51
N CYS A 51 17.55 -3.03 -2.22
CA CYS A 51 17.50 -3.02 -3.68
C CYS A 51 17.57 -1.62 -4.28
N GLU A 52 17.77 -0.59 -3.44
CA GLU A 52 17.94 0.82 -3.83
C GLU A 52 16.75 1.43 -4.57
N SER A 53 15.62 0.73 -4.66
CA SER A 53 14.40 1.26 -5.26
C SER A 53 13.93 2.51 -4.52
N LYS A 54 13.62 3.55 -5.28
CA LYS A 54 12.99 4.79 -4.80
C LYS A 54 11.49 4.59 -4.72
N ILE A 55 10.94 4.58 -3.50
CA ILE A 55 9.55 4.24 -3.21
C ILE A 55 8.79 5.50 -2.80
N LYS A 56 7.85 5.96 -3.61
CA LYS A 56 6.96 7.09 -3.26
C LYS A 56 5.94 6.63 -2.21
N MET A 57 5.76 7.46 -1.18
CA MET A 57 4.74 7.29 -0.15
C MET A 57 3.49 8.10 -0.52
N LEU A 58 2.36 7.40 -0.70
CA LEU A 58 1.04 7.98 -0.89
C LEU A 58 0.28 7.94 0.43
N VAL A 59 0.16 9.08 1.08
CA VAL A 59 -0.49 9.19 2.39
C VAL A 59 -2.00 9.12 2.23
N ILE A 60 -2.65 8.24 2.99
CA ILE A 60 -4.10 8.10 3.06
C ILE A 60 -4.57 8.60 4.41
N GLU A 61 -5.65 9.37 4.44
CA GLU A 61 -6.27 9.83 5.68
C GLU A 61 -6.69 8.66 6.58
N GLY A 62 -6.40 8.77 7.89
CA GLY A 62 -6.79 7.78 8.89
C GLY A 62 -5.95 6.49 8.86
N ASP A 63 -6.59 5.38 9.24
CA ASP A 63 -6.02 4.02 9.22
C ASP A 63 -6.99 3.06 8.51
N PRO A 64 -6.96 2.97 7.17
CA PRO A 64 -7.86 2.10 6.43
C PRO A 64 -7.48 0.61 6.54
N GLY A 65 -6.21 0.30 6.82
CA GLY A 65 -5.67 -1.07 6.82
C GLY A 65 -5.20 -1.55 5.46
N TYR A 66 -6.05 -1.40 4.45
CA TYR A 66 -5.75 -1.75 3.07
C TYR A 66 -6.57 -0.90 2.12
N VAL A 67 -6.13 -0.82 0.87
CA VAL A 67 -6.91 -0.26 -0.24
C VAL A 67 -7.23 -1.33 -1.27
N ILE A 68 -8.26 -1.06 -2.07
CA ILE A 68 -8.65 -1.91 -3.18
C ILE A 68 -7.84 -1.47 -4.40
N GLY A 69 -6.99 -2.37 -4.89
CA GLY A 69 -6.31 -2.24 -6.17
C GLY A 69 -6.77 -3.30 -7.15
N ALA A 70 -6.14 -3.31 -8.33
CA ALA A 70 -6.30 -4.36 -9.30
C ALA A 70 -4.93 -4.75 -9.86
N ASP A 71 -4.79 -6.02 -10.22
CA ASP A 71 -3.68 -6.50 -11.04
C ASP A 71 -3.85 -6.01 -12.50
N PRO A 72 -2.81 -6.12 -13.36
CA PRO A 72 -2.89 -5.63 -14.75
C PRO A 72 -4.00 -6.26 -15.59
N ASP A 73 -4.47 -7.45 -15.23
CA ASP A 73 -5.60 -8.15 -15.85
C ASP A 73 -6.98 -7.65 -15.33
N GLY A 74 -6.99 -6.70 -14.40
CA GLY A 74 -8.19 -6.17 -13.76
C GLY A 74 -8.66 -6.99 -12.56
N THR A 75 -7.95 -8.06 -12.17
CA THR A 75 -8.32 -8.86 -11.00
C THR A 75 -8.18 -8.01 -9.73
N PRO A 76 -9.24 -7.82 -8.93
CA PRO A 76 -9.17 -7.00 -7.73
C PRO A 76 -8.31 -7.67 -6.65
N ARG A 77 -7.55 -6.86 -5.93
CA ARG A 77 -6.67 -7.28 -4.83
C ARG A 77 -6.68 -6.26 -3.70
N LEU A 78 -6.38 -6.74 -2.50
CA LEU A 78 -6.15 -5.88 -1.34
C LEU A 78 -4.68 -5.49 -1.30
N LEU A 79 -4.41 -4.19 -1.29
CA LEU A 79 -3.08 -3.62 -1.15
C LEU A 79 -2.90 -3.18 0.31
N PRO A 80 -1.88 -3.68 1.03
CA PRO A 80 -1.64 -3.26 2.39
C PRO A 80 -1.31 -1.77 2.46
N VAL A 81 -1.81 -1.10 3.50
CA VAL A 81 -1.37 0.24 3.87
C VAL A 81 -0.28 0.13 4.93
N GLN A 82 0.89 0.67 4.64
CA GLN A 82 2.05 0.64 5.52
C GLN A 82 1.78 1.49 6.76
N GLY A 83 2.30 1.05 7.92
CA GLY A 83 2.08 1.72 9.20
C GLY A 83 0.66 1.58 9.78
N SER A 84 -0.23 0.85 9.11
CA SER A 84 -1.56 0.50 9.65
C SER A 84 -1.47 -0.31 10.95
N SER A 85 -2.37 -0.02 11.90
CA SER A 85 -2.57 -0.84 13.10
C SER A 85 -3.47 -2.07 12.86
N LYS A 86 -4.18 -2.10 11.72
CA LYS A 86 -5.04 -3.22 11.31
C LYS A 86 -4.23 -4.39 10.75
N PRO A 87 -4.80 -5.62 10.77
CA PRO A 87 -4.14 -6.80 10.21
C PRO A 87 -3.75 -6.62 8.74
N HIS A 88 -2.58 -7.13 8.37
CA HIS A 88 -2.17 -7.26 6.98
C HIS A 88 -3.21 -8.08 6.21
N PRO A 89 -3.52 -7.78 4.93
CA PRO A 89 -4.49 -8.55 4.14
C PRO A 89 -4.25 -10.06 4.11
N ASP A 90 -2.98 -10.48 4.12
CA ASP A 90 -2.59 -11.90 4.17
C ASP A 90 -2.74 -12.55 5.55
N LYS A 91 -3.00 -11.76 6.59
CA LYS A 91 -3.26 -12.20 7.97
C LYS A 91 -4.73 -12.09 8.35
N LEU A 92 -5.61 -11.77 7.41
CA LEU A 92 -7.05 -11.79 7.64
C LEU A 92 -7.52 -13.22 7.92
N PRO A 93 -8.59 -13.39 8.71
CA PRO A 93 -9.20 -14.69 8.97
C PRO A 93 -9.48 -15.48 7.68
N PRO A 94 -9.39 -16.82 7.72
CA PRO A 94 -9.70 -17.66 6.57
C PRO A 94 -11.08 -17.33 6.00
N GLY A 95 -11.16 -17.05 4.70
CA GLY A 95 -12.40 -16.74 3.98
C GLY A 95 -12.86 -15.28 4.07
N GLU A 96 -12.39 -14.46 5.03
CA GLU A 96 -12.79 -13.05 5.11
C GLU A 96 -12.27 -12.26 3.90
N ARG A 97 -11.01 -12.49 3.53
CA ARG A 97 -10.40 -11.90 2.32
C ARG A 97 -11.20 -12.25 1.06
N ASP A 98 -11.62 -13.51 0.94
CA ASP A 98 -12.35 -13.99 -0.24
C ASP A 98 -13.74 -13.36 -0.33
N VAL A 99 -14.42 -13.20 0.81
CA VAL A 99 -15.71 -12.49 0.89
C VAL A 99 -15.58 -11.03 0.49
N ILE A 100 -14.53 -10.34 0.96
CA ILE A 100 -14.27 -8.95 0.57
C ILE A 100 -14.04 -8.85 -0.94
N LEU A 101 -13.18 -9.70 -1.50
CA LEU A 101 -12.87 -9.70 -2.94
C LEU A 101 -14.09 -10.08 -3.80
N ALA A 102 -14.93 -11.02 -3.35
CA ALA A 102 -16.16 -11.39 -4.04
C ALA A 102 -17.12 -10.20 -4.14
N ARG A 103 -17.36 -9.48 -3.03
CA ARG A 103 -18.21 -8.28 -3.03
C ARG A 103 -17.68 -7.18 -3.96
N ILE A 104 -16.36 -6.99 -3.99
CA ILE A 104 -15.74 -6.01 -4.88
C ILE A 104 -15.96 -6.39 -6.35
N ARG A 105 -15.79 -7.67 -6.71
CA ARG A 105 -16.05 -8.16 -8.07
C ARG A 105 -17.49 -7.91 -8.49
N GLU A 106 -18.44 -8.18 -7.62
CA GLU A 106 -19.86 -7.89 -7.87
C GLU A 106 -20.13 -6.40 -8.11
N GLN A 107 -19.57 -5.51 -7.28
CA GLN A 107 -19.73 -4.07 -7.44
C GLN A 107 -19.12 -3.53 -8.74
N LEU A 108 -17.96 -4.05 -9.14
CA LEU A 108 -17.32 -3.67 -10.40
C LEU A 108 -18.11 -4.17 -11.62
N ALA A 109 -18.68 -5.37 -11.56
CA ALA A 109 -19.53 -5.92 -12.62
C ALA A 109 -20.83 -5.11 -12.82
N VAL A 110 -21.40 -4.55 -11.74
CA VAL A 110 -22.59 -3.70 -11.80
C VAL A 110 -22.29 -2.31 -12.36
N LYS A 111 -21.13 -1.73 -12.01
CA LYS A 111 -20.71 -0.40 -12.50
C LYS A 111 -20.22 -0.37 -13.95
N GLY A 112 -19.92 -1.52 -14.54
CA GLY A 112 -19.52 -1.65 -15.95
C GLY A 112 -20.68 -1.70 -16.95
N ARG A 113 -21.93 -1.53 -16.49
CA ARG A 113 -23.13 -1.41 -17.34
C ARG A 113 -23.63 0.03 -17.41
#